data_AF-A0A7R6V876-F1
#
_entry.id   AF-A0A7R6V876-F1
#
_cell.length_a   1.000
_cell.length_b   1.000
_cell.length_c   1.000
_cell.angle_alpha   90.00
_cell.angle_beta   90.00
_cell.angle_gamma   90.00
#
_symmetry.space_group_name_H-M   'P 1'
#
loop_
_entity.id
_entity.type
_entity.pdbx_description
1 polymer ?
#
loop_
_entity_poly.entity_id
_entity_poly.type
_entity_poly.pdbx_seq_one_letter_code
_entity_poly.pdbx_strand_id
1 'polypeptide(L)'
;MYSLEELEKKCRMYHFKRFILVVLSLFLVSGGVWYFYNKTMYKEQKNIKRVTSFKPKKSKKVKKQEKYCYALQTYFGYGKSQFAINRVKKLKKTYEAKGLDCNIIQLDTQQRPILKLHCNIAPTKEELLPWLKYAKSKGIDAVIVHGDCSLAKKQSLPPSKKASKKKVVTKKQKIIENQTAENEKEALLQTKPTTLKELITTYQTRPNYTLALEIAQAFYKQKRYDKAIFWAKRANKLDRYKDDAWIVYAKALYAKGKKQKAKDILRFFLKFQDSPKIRNLLKEWS
;
A
#
# COMPACT_ATOMS: atom_id res chain seq x y z
N MET A 1 -27.67 74.68 12.50
CA MET A 1 -26.81 73.96 13.47
C MET A 1 -27.48 72.64 13.79
N TYR A 2 -26.81 71.51 13.62
CA TYR A 2 -27.36 70.20 14.03
C TYR A 2 -27.39 70.11 15.56
N SER A 3 -28.46 69.56 16.14
CA SER A 3 -28.53 69.35 17.59
C SER A 3 -27.57 68.22 17.99
N LEU A 4 -27.06 68.29 19.22
CA LEU A 4 -26.11 67.31 19.76
C LEU A 4 -26.70 65.89 19.75
N GLU A 5 -28.02 65.78 19.97
CA GLU A 5 -28.79 64.53 19.86
C GLU A 5 -28.79 63.94 18.45
N GLU A 6 -28.87 64.79 17.42
CA GLU A 6 -28.86 64.35 16.02
C GLU A 6 -27.50 63.76 15.61
N LEU A 7 -26.42 64.35 16.12
CA LEU A 7 -25.06 63.86 15.94
C LEU A 7 -24.84 62.52 16.66
N GLU A 8 -25.34 62.38 17.88
CA GLU A 8 -25.21 61.16 18.66
C GLU A 8 -25.98 59.98 18.01
N LYS A 9 -27.17 60.26 17.46
CA LYS A 9 -27.98 59.28 16.72
C LYS A 9 -27.27 58.84 15.44
N LYS A 10 -26.68 59.76 14.68
CA LYS A 10 -25.90 59.43 13.47
C LYS A 10 -24.64 58.62 13.80
N CYS A 11 -23.95 58.92 14.89
CA CYS A 11 -22.77 58.17 15.34
C CYS A 11 -23.12 56.73 15.74
N ARG A 12 -24.20 56.54 16.52
CA ARG A 12 -24.72 55.18 16.85
C ARG A 12 -25.11 54.41 15.60
N MET A 13 -25.76 55.05 14.64
CA MET A 13 -26.17 54.40 13.39
C MET A 13 -24.95 53.97 12.54
N TYR A 14 -23.89 54.78 12.52
CA TYR A 14 -22.65 54.46 11.82
C TYR A 14 -21.94 53.25 12.46
N HIS A 15 -21.80 53.23 13.78
CA HIS A 15 -21.21 52.11 14.51
C HIS A 15 -22.02 50.82 14.34
N PHE A 16 -23.35 50.90 14.39
CA PHE A 16 -24.21 49.75 14.18
C PHE A 16 -24.09 49.17 12.76
N LYS A 17 -24.06 50.02 11.73
CA LYS A 17 -23.84 49.61 10.34
C LYS A 17 -22.47 48.94 10.15
N ARG A 18 -21.42 49.52 10.75
CA ARG A 18 -20.06 48.95 10.70
C ARG A 18 -19.98 47.59 11.40
N PHE A 19 -20.65 47.43 12.54
CA PHE A 19 -20.71 46.16 13.26
C PHE A 19 -21.42 45.07 12.44
N ILE A 20 -22.56 45.37 11.83
CA ILE A 20 -23.27 44.42 10.94
C ILE A 20 -22.38 43.96 9.79
N LEU A 21 -21.64 44.89 9.18
CA LEU A 21 -20.74 44.59 8.06
C LEU A 21 -19.63 43.59 8.46
N VAL A 22 -19.02 43.78 9.64
CA VAL A 22 -18.00 42.87 10.17
C VAL A 22 -18.60 41.49 10.47
N VAL A 23 -19.76 41.42 11.13
CA VAL A 23 -20.41 40.15 11.46
C VAL A 23 -20.77 39.37 10.20
N LEU A 24 -21.33 40.02 9.17
CA LEU A 24 -21.64 39.36 7.89
C LEU A 24 -20.40 38.80 7.20
N SER A 25 -19.27 39.53 7.22
CA SER A 25 -18.01 39.02 6.66
C SER A 25 -17.51 37.75 7.37
N LEU A 26 -17.66 37.65 8.69
CA LEU A 26 -17.26 36.47 9.46
C LEU A 26 -18.16 35.26 9.16
N PHE A 27 -19.46 35.48 8.96
CA PHE A 27 -20.38 34.42 8.52
C PHE A 27 -20.06 33.90 7.12
N LEU A 28 -19.67 34.76 6.18
CA LEU A 28 -19.27 34.34 4.84
C LEU A 28 -17.99 33.51 4.84
N VAL A 29 -16.98 33.90 5.63
CA VAL A 29 -15.73 33.14 5.74
C VAL A 29 -15.96 31.79 6.41
N SER A 30 -16.69 31.75 7.52
CA SER A 30 -17.00 30.50 8.23
C SER A 30 -17.88 29.56 7.39
N GLY A 31 -18.88 30.10 6.69
CA GLY A 31 -19.71 29.35 5.74
C GLY A 31 -18.91 28.79 4.56
N GLY A 32 -17.96 29.57 4.01
CA GLY A 32 -17.07 29.12 2.94
C GLY A 32 -16.14 27.98 3.38
N VAL A 33 -15.55 28.08 4.57
CA VAL A 33 -14.72 27.03 5.16
C VAL A 33 -15.55 25.76 5.42
N TRP A 34 -16.76 25.90 5.98
CA TRP A 34 -17.67 24.78 6.22
C TRP A 34 -18.11 24.09 4.93
N TYR A 35 -18.45 24.87 3.89
CA TYR A 35 -18.81 24.35 2.57
C TYR A 35 -17.65 23.58 1.92
N PHE A 36 -16.42 24.10 1.96
CA PHE A 36 -15.25 23.39 1.44
C PHE A 36 -14.94 22.10 2.21
N TYR A 37 -15.07 22.13 3.55
CA TYR A 37 -14.87 20.96 4.39
C TYR A 37 -15.92 19.86 4.10
N ASN A 38 -17.19 20.22 3.93
CA ASN A 38 -18.24 19.27 3.58
C ASN A 38 -18.12 18.75 2.14
N LYS A 39 -17.75 19.61 1.18
CA LYS A 39 -17.57 19.21 -0.24
C LYS A 39 -16.43 18.20 -0.41
N THR A 40 -15.33 18.36 0.33
CA THR A 40 -14.21 17.41 0.33
C THR A 40 -14.62 16.06 0.95
N MET A 41 -15.38 16.07 2.04
CA MET A 41 -15.87 14.85 2.71
C MET A 41 -16.93 14.07 1.90
N TYR A 42 -17.85 14.76 1.21
CA TYR A 42 -18.85 14.11 0.34
C TYR A 42 -18.24 13.38 -0.86
N LYS A 43 -17.16 13.92 -1.44
CA LYS A 43 -16.45 13.32 -2.59
C LYS A 43 -15.72 12.03 -2.21
N GLU A 44 -15.27 11.89 -0.96
CA GLU A 44 -14.71 10.64 -0.45
C GLU A 44 -15.77 9.55 -0.24
N GLN A 45 -16.98 9.90 0.25
CA GLN A 45 -18.04 8.92 0.47
C GLN A 45 -18.58 8.30 -0.83
N LYS A 46 -18.70 9.10 -1.91
CA LYS A 46 -19.20 8.60 -3.22
C LYS A 46 -18.25 7.58 -3.86
N ASN A 47 -16.93 7.72 -3.63
CA ASN A 47 -15.95 6.73 -4.06
C ASN A 47 -16.02 5.42 -3.24
N ILE A 48 -16.43 5.49 -1.98
CA ILE A 48 -16.62 4.31 -1.12
C ILE A 48 -17.87 3.52 -1.53
N LYS A 49 -18.99 4.20 -1.83
CA LYS A 49 -20.23 3.52 -2.29
C LYS A 49 -20.03 2.72 -3.58
N ARG A 50 -19.17 3.21 -4.49
CA ARG A 50 -18.80 2.51 -5.74
C ARG A 50 -17.96 1.25 -5.52
N VAL A 51 -17.23 1.15 -4.40
CA VAL A 51 -16.47 -0.06 -4.02
C VAL A 51 -17.36 -1.06 -3.26
N THR A 52 -18.46 -0.62 -2.64
CA THR A 52 -19.35 -1.48 -1.85
C THR A 52 -20.59 -1.97 -2.58
N SER A 53 -20.91 -1.47 -3.78
CA SER A 53 -22.06 -1.93 -4.58
C SER A 53 -21.66 -2.99 -5.61
N PHE A 54 -21.30 -4.19 -5.16
CA PHE A 54 -21.27 -5.37 -6.02
C PHE A 54 -22.24 -6.40 -5.43
N LYS A 55 -23.37 -6.64 -6.12
CA LYS A 55 -24.37 -7.63 -5.70
C LYS A 55 -23.71 -9.02 -5.68
N PRO A 56 -23.89 -9.81 -4.60
CA PRO A 56 -23.26 -11.12 -4.48
C PRO A 56 -23.94 -12.12 -5.44
N LYS A 57 -23.20 -12.67 -6.40
CA LYS A 57 -23.59 -13.91 -7.09
C LYS A 57 -23.39 -15.07 -6.12
N LYS A 58 -24.41 -15.92 -5.99
CA LYS A 58 -24.44 -17.12 -5.12
C LYS A 58 -23.26 -18.03 -5.42
N SER A 59 -22.52 -18.41 -4.38
CA SER A 59 -21.32 -19.24 -4.46
C SER A 59 -21.66 -20.72 -4.57
N LYS A 60 -21.22 -21.38 -5.65
CA LYS A 60 -20.98 -22.83 -5.65
C LYS A 60 -19.62 -23.09 -4.97
N LYS A 61 -19.57 -24.10 -4.10
CA LYS A 61 -18.33 -24.56 -3.43
C LYS A 61 -17.35 -25.06 -4.50
N VAL A 62 -16.24 -24.35 -4.69
CA VAL A 62 -15.11 -24.77 -5.53
C VAL A 62 -13.88 -24.90 -4.63
N LYS A 63 -13.13 -26.00 -4.79
CA LYS A 63 -11.90 -26.31 -4.05
C LYS A 63 -10.91 -25.13 -4.13
N LYS A 64 -10.31 -24.80 -2.99
CA LYS A 64 -9.50 -23.60 -2.72
C LYS A 64 -8.14 -23.68 -3.44
N GLN A 65 -8.09 -23.22 -4.70
CA GLN A 65 -6.83 -22.89 -5.38
C GLN A 65 -6.35 -21.53 -4.86
N GLU A 66 -5.09 -21.45 -4.41
CA GLU A 66 -4.45 -20.19 -4.04
C GLU A 66 -4.44 -19.25 -5.26
N LYS A 67 -5.15 -18.13 -5.13
CA LYS A 67 -5.56 -17.28 -6.26
C LYS A 67 -4.51 -16.19 -6.59
N TYR A 68 -3.28 -16.33 -6.12
CA TYR A 68 -2.26 -15.31 -6.27
C TYR A 68 -0.92 -15.93 -6.61
N CYS A 69 -0.12 -15.15 -7.32
CA CYS A 69 1.19 -15.52 -7.82
C CYS A 69 2.20 -14.61 -7.15
N TYR A 70 3.46 -14.95 -7.27
CA TYR A 70 4.60 -14.16 -6.85
C TYR A 70 5.30 -13.60 -8.09
N ALA A 71 6.06 -12.52 -7.92
CA ALA A 71 6.85 -11.89 -8.98
C ALA A 71 8.14 -11.31 -8.41
N LEU A 72 9.19 -11.19 -9.23
CA LEU A 72 10.37 -10.38 -8.91
C LEU A 72 10.11 -8.91 -9.22
N GLN A 73 9.94 -8.10 -8.19
CA GLN A 73 9.89 -6.65 -8.35
C GLN A 73 11.32 -6.08 -8.41
N THR A 74 11.67 -5.52 -9.56
CA THR A 74 12.99 -4.92 -9.84
C THR A 74 12.96 -3.40 -9.87
N TYR A 75 11.77 -2.80 -10.06
CA TYR A 75 11.58 -1.37 -9.98
C TYR A 75 10.26 -1.04 -9.28
N PHE A 76 10.31 0.02 -8.47
CA PHE A 76 9.16 0.63 -7.85
C PHE A 76 9.37 2.15 -7.77
N GLY A 77 8.42 2.93 -8.29
CA GLY A 77 8.51 4.39 -8.24
C GLY A 77 7.18 5.09 -8.49
N TYR A 78 7.19 6.42 -8.29
CA TYR A 78 6.07 7.29 -8.64
C TYR A 78 6.39 8.10 -9.89
N GLY A 79 5.41 8.28 -10.77
CA GLY A 79 5.55 9.23 -11.87
C GLY A 79 4.49 9.07 -12.94
N LYS A 80 3.79 10.18 -13.27
CA LYS A 80 2.97 10.31 -14.49
C LYS A 80 3.83 10.70 -15.71
N SER A 81 5.03 11.22 -15.46
CA SER A 81 5.80 11.88 -16.52
C SER A 81 6.24 10.86 -17.55
N GLN A 82 6.22 11.27 -18.82
CA GLN A 82 6.70 10.44 -19.91
C GLN A 82 8.16 10.03 -19.71
N PHE A 83 8.94 10.89 -19.05
CA PHE A 83 10.31 10.58 -18.62
C PHE A 83 10.39 9.37 -17.69
N ALA A 84 9.56 9.31 -16.63
CA ALA A 84 9.54 8.18 -15.71
C ALA A 84 9.12 6.88 -16.44
N ILE A 85 8.11 6.96 -17.30
CA ILE A 85 7.64 5.82 -18.10
C ILE A 85 8.75 5.33 -19.05
N ASN A 86 9.44 6.25 -19.74
CA ASN A 86 10.52 5.92 -20.65
C ASN A 86 11.72 5.28 -19.92
N ARG A 87 12.05 5.74 -18.71
CA ARG A 87 13.08 5.14 -17.87
C ARG A 87 12.73 3.69 -17.51
N VAL A 88 11.49 3.42 -17.11
CA VAL A 88 11.04 2.05 -16.79
C VAL A 88 11.00 1.17 -18.05
N LYS A 89 10.58 1.71 -19.20
CA LYS A 89 10.65 0.99 -20.49
C LYS A 89 12.08 0.64 -20.88
N LYS A 90 13.04 1.53 -20.65
CA LYS A 90 14.48 1.25 -20.87
C LYS A 90 14.96 0.13 -19.95
N LEU A 91 14.63 0.18 -18.66
CA LEU A 91 14.94 -0.88 -17.69
C LEU A 91 14.34 -2.23 -18.09
N LYS A 92 13.06 -2.25 -18.50
CA LYS A 92 12.38 -3.44 -19.02
C LYS A 92 13.20 -4.09 -20.14
N LYS A 93 13.57 -3.32 -21.17
CA LYS A 93 14.39 -3.81 -22.29
C LYS A 93 15.73 -4.37 -21.82
N THR A 94 16.41 -3.70 -20.89
CA THR A 94 17.70 -4.16 -20.33
C THR A 94 17.55 -5.49 -19.57
N TYR A 95 16.46 -5.68 -18.84
CA TYR A 95 16.21 -6.92 -18.08
C TYR A 95 15.75 -8.07 -18.99
N GLU A 96 14.94 -7.77 -20.00
CA GLU A 96 14.56 -8.72 -21.04
C GLU A 96 15.77 -9.21 -21.84
N ALA A 97 16.70 -8.32 -22.19
CA ALA A 97 17.98 -8.70 -22.81
C ALA A 97 18.85 -9.59 -21.90
N LYS A 98 18.64 -9.53 -20.58
CA LYS A 98 19.30 -10.42 -19.59
C LYS A 98 18.49 -11.70 -19.33
N GLY A 99 17.38 -11.93 -20.05
CA GLY A 99 16.59 -13.15 -19.97
C GLY A 99 15.48 -13.15 -18.91
N LEU A 100 15.10 -11.98 -18.37
CA LEU A 100 13.95 -11.85 -17.47
C LEU A 100 12.68 -11.49 -18.26
N ASP A 101 11.54 -12.13 -18.01
CA ASP A 101 10.25 -11.76 -18.62
C ASP A 101 9.56 -10.70 -17.74
N CYS A 102 9.50 -9.44 -18.20
CA CYS A 102 9.10 -8.32 -17.37
C CYS A 102 7.84 -7.61 -17.86
N ASN A 103 6.98 -7.22 -16.93
CA ASN A 103 5.75 -6.46 -17.19
C ASN A 103 5.74 -5.15 -16.40
N ILE A 104 5.33 -4.07 -17.07
CA ILE A 104 5.13 -2.77 -16.42
C ILE A 104 3.71 -2.74 -15.88
N ILE A 105 3.58 -2.55 -14.57
CA ILE A 105 2.28 -2.40 -13.92
C ILE A 105 2.13 -0.94 -13.52
N GLN A 106 1.15 -0.27 -14.12
CA GLN A 106 0.75 1.07 -13.75
C GLN A 106 -0.48 1.00 -12.84
N LEU A 107 -0.36 1.56 -11.65
CA LEU A 107 -1.48 1.70 -10.71
C LEU A 107 -1.84 3.17 -10.63
N ASP A 108 -3.00 3.53 -11.19
CA ASP A 108 -3.51 4.88 -11.09
C ASP A 108 -3.99 5.15 -9.65
N THR A 109 -3.22 5.95 -8.93
CA THR A 109 -3.67 6.53 -7.67
C THR A 109 -4.02 7.99 -7.89
N GLN A 110 -5.06 8.47 -7.19
CA GLN A 110 -5.59 9.83 -7.33
C GLN A 110 -4.56 10.95 -7.10
N GLN A 111 -3.41 10.66 -6.46
CA GLN A 111 -2.37 11.64 -6.18
C GLN A 111 -1.09 11.41 -7.00
N ARG A 112 -0.59 10.17 -7.10
CA ARG A 112 0.62 9.83 -7.88
C ARG A 112 0.51 8.39 -8.40
N PRO A 113 0.56 8.15 -9.72
CA PRO A 113 0.50 6.81 -10.25
C PRO A 113 1.79 6.09 -9.86
N ILE A 114 1.64 4.82 -9.53
CA ILE A 114 2.74 3.96 -9.17
C ILE A 114 3.13 3.18 -10.41
N LEU A 115 4.42 3.14 -10.70
CA LEU A 115 5.00 2.29 -11.72
C LEU A 115 5.77 1.17 -11.02
N LYS A 116 5.43 -0.08 -11.36
CA LYS A 116 6.17 -1.26 -10.94
C LYS A 116 6.70 -1.99 -12.16
N LEU A 117 7.89 -2.57 -12.03
CA LEU A 117 8.42 -3.54 -12.99
C LEU A 117 8.45 -4.89 -12.31
N HIS A 118 7.56 -5.78 -12.74
CA HIS A 118 7.45 -7.15 -12.22
C HIS A 118 8.01 -8.09 -13.28
N CYS A 119 9.07 -8.80 -12.94
CA CYS A 119 9.70 -9.80 -13.78
C CYS A 119 9.42 -11.19 -13.23
N ASN A 120 9.30 -12.19 -14.10
CA ASN A 120 9.15 -13.60 -13.76
C ASN A 120 8.06 -13.84 -12.71
N ILE A 121 6.86 -14.17 -13.16
CA ILE A 121 5.70 -14.39 -12.30
C ILE A 121 5.47 -15.90 -12.14
N ALA A 122 5.44 -16.41 -10.91
CA ALA A 122 5.25 -17.84 -10.65
C ALA A 122 4.13 -18.07 -9.62
N PRO A 123 3.40 -19.21 -9.66
CA PRO A 123 2.36 -19.51 -8.68
C PRO A 123 2.89 -19.59 -7.25
N THR A 124 4.08 -20.15 -7.07
CA THR A 124 4.70 -20.35 -5.75
C THR A 124 5.93 -19.47 -5.56
N LYS A 125 6.28 -19.17 -4.30
CA LYS A 125 7.48 -18.38 -3.97
C LYS A 125 8.76 -19.16 -4.28
N GLU A 126 8.69 -20.47 -4.12
CA GLU A 126 9.78 -21.43 -4.29
C GLU A 126 10.27 -21.46 -5.74
N GLU A 127 9.35 -21.41 -6.70
CA GLU A 127 9.65 -21.31 -8.14
C GLU A 127 10.41 -20.03 -8.53
N LEU A 128 10.33 -18.99 -7.68
CA LEU A 128 10.99 -17.70 -7.91
C LEU A 128 12.37 -17.59 -7.27
N LEU A 129 12.74 -18.49 -6.36
CA LEU A 129 14.06 -18.47 -5.73
C LEU A 129 15.22 -18.60 -6.74
N PRO A 130 15.17 -19.51 -7.74
CA PRO A 130 16.21 -19.59 -8.76
C PRO A 130 16.33 -18.29 -9.56
N TRP A 131 15.21 -17.66 -9.91
CA TRP A 131 15.17 -16.39 -10.62
C TRP A 131 15.69 -15.22 -9.79
N LEU A 132 15.40 -15.19 -8.48
CA LEU A 132 15.94 -14.19 -7.57
C LEU A 132 17.47 -14.27 -7.51
N LYS A 133 18.01 -15.49 -7.39
CA LYS A 133 19.46 -15.74 -7.41
C LYS A 133 20.08 -15.34 -8.75
N TYR A 134 19.42 -15.68 -9.86
CA TYR A 134 19.84 -15.29 -11.20
C TYR A 134 19.89 -13.77 -11.37
N ALA A 135 18.83 -13.05 -11.00
CA ALA A 135 18.77 -11.58 -11.07
C ALA A 135 19.91 -10.93 -10.27
N LYS A 136 20.14 -11.38 -9.03
CA LYS A 136 21.25 -10.91 -8.19
C LYS A 136 22.61 -11.16 -8.86
N SER A 137 22.83 -12.33 -9.46
CA SER A 137 24.08 -12.63 -10.19
C SER A 137 24.32 -11.72 -11.41
N LYS A 138 23.26 -11.09 -11.93
CA LYS A 138 23.31 -10.13 -13.05
C LYS A 138 23.36 -8.67 -12.59
N GLY A 139 23.57 -8.43 -11.29
CA GLY A 139 23.60 -7.10 -10.68
C GLY A 139 22.23 -6.40 -10.65
N ILE A 140 21.13 -7.17 -10.64
CA ILE A 140 19.77 -6.62 -10.60
C ILE A 140 19.26 -6.75 -9.17
N ASP A 141 18.95 -5.60 -8.55
CA ASP A 141 18.25 -5.58 -7.26
C ASP A 141 16.79 -5.99 -7.48
N ALA A 142 16.36 -7.04 -6.77
CA ALA A 142 15.05 -7.65 -6.95
C ALA A 142 14.54 -8.18 -5.61
N VAL A 143 13.23 -8.05 -5.40
CA VAL A 143 12.52 -8.57 -4.22
C VAL A 143 11.31 -9.37 -4.68
N ILE A 144 11.09 -10.53 -4.05
CA ILE A 144 9.88 -11.31 -4.30
C ILE A 144 8.69 -10.60 -3.65
N VAL A 145 7.68 -10.30 -4.46
CA VAL A 145 6.41 -9.70 -4.04
C VAL A 145 5.24 -10.52 -4.59
N HIS A 146 4.05 -10.27 -4.08
CA HIS A 146 2.85 -10.79 -4.71
C HIS A 146 2.59 -10.10 -6.06
N GLY A 147 2.34 -10.90 -7.08
CA GLY A 147 2.06 -10.50 -8.46
C GLY A 147 0.62 -10.78 -8.88
N ASP A 148 0.28 -10.34 -10.08
CA ASP A 148 -1.00 -10.64 -10.72
C ASP A 148 -0.87 -11.92 -11.56
N CYS A 149 -1.61 -12.98 -11.22
CA CYS A 149 -1.56 -14.24 -11.95
C CYS A 149 -2.03 -14.14 -13.40
N SER A 150 -2.81 -13.11 -13.76
CA SER A 150 -3.23 -12.91 -15.17
C SER A 150 -2.04 -12.68 -16.10
N LEU A 151 -0.89 -12.32 -15.55
CA LEU A 151 0.35 -12.08 -16.28
C LEU A 151 1.31 -13.28 -16.24
N ALA A 152 0.95 -14.39 -15.58
CA ALA A 152 1.78 -15.57 -15.47
C ALA A 152 1.79 -16.34 -16.80
N LYS A 153 2.91 -16.28 -17.53
CA LYS A 153 3.23 -17.21 -18.61
C LYS A 153 4.00 -18.41 -18.06
N LYS A 154 3.81 -19.58 -18.66
CA LYS A 154 4.55 -20.81 -18.34
C LYS A 154 6.04 -20.55 -18.58
N GLN A 155 6.81 -20.36 -17.50
CA GLN A 155 8.22 -20.02 -17.59
C GLN A 155 9.09 -21.25 -17.77
N SER A 156 10.04 -21.18 -18.71
CA SER A 156 11.19 -22.06 -18.72
C SER A 156 12.11 -21.71 -17.55
N LEU A 157 12.93 -22.66 -17.10
CA LEU A 157 13.97 -22.39 -16.10
C LEU A 157 14.92 -21.28 -16.60
N PRO A 158 15.59 -20.54 -15.68
CA PRO A 158 16.59 -19.54 -16.05
C PRO A 158 17.58 -20.13 -17.05
N PRO A 159 18.06 -19.36 -18.05
CA PRO A 159 19.06 -19.84 -19.00
C PRO A 159 20.36 -20.14 -18.25
N SER A 160 20.49 -21.38 -17.78
CA SER A 160 21.69 -21.85 -17.12
C SER A 160 22.78 -21.93 -18.18
N LYS A 161 23.96 -21.40 -17.87
CA LYS A 161 25.19 -21.67 -18.63
C LYS A 161 25.26 -23.17 -18.91
N LYS A 162 25.49 -23.56 -20.16
CA LYS A 162 25.70 -24.95 -20.60
C LYS A 162 26.62 -25.67 -19.60
N ALA A 163 26.04 -26.48 -18.72
CA ALA A 163 26.77 -27.51 -18.02
C ALA A 163 26.82 -28.69 -18.98
N SER A 164 28.05 -29.04 -19.34
CA SER A 164 28.43 -30.25 -20.05
C SER A 164 27.73 -31.48 -19.43
N LYS A 165 27.14 -32.29 -20.31
CA LYS A 165 26.65 -33.63 -19.97
C LYS A 165 27.77 -34.45 -19.32
N LYS A 166 27.53 -35.01 -18.13
CA LYS A 166 27.99 -36.37 -17.80
C LYS A 166 26.97 -37.06 -16.87
N LYS A 167 26.82 -38.35 -17.15
CA LYS A 167 25.76 -39.30 -16.79
C LYS A 167 25.31 -39.31 -15.33
N VAL A 168 24.00 -39.52 -15.18
CA VAL A 168 23.32 -40.11 -14.04
C VAL A 168 23.94 -41.47 -13.70
N VAL A 169 24.41 -41.64 -12.47
CA VAL A 169 24.42 -42.93 -11.78
C VAL A 169 23.84 -42.70 -10.38
N THR A 170 22.74 -43.40 -10.15
CA THR A 170 21.99 -43.52 -8.90
C THR A 170 22.89 -43.99 -7.76
N LYS A 171 22.91 -43.28 -6.62
CA LYS A 171 23.23 -43.91 -5.34
C LYS A 171 22.52 -43.23 -4.16
N LYS A 172 21.63 -44.03 -3.57
CA LYS A 172 21.03 -44.06 -2.23
C LYS A 172 21.54 -43.03 -1.21
N GLN A 173 20.57 -42.38 -0.54
CA GLN A 173 20.70 -41.66 0.71
C GLN A 173 21.59 -42.37 1.73
N LYS A 174 22.50 -41.59 2.32
CA LYS A 174 23.01 -41.82 3.67
C LYS A 174 22.91 -40.50 4.43
N ILE A 175 22.10 -40.52 5.47
CA ILE A 175 22.05 -39.53 6.53
C ILE A 175 23.40 -39.58 7.23
N ILE A 176 24.13 -38.47 7.25
CA ILE A 176 25.18 -38.20 8.23
C ILE A 176 24.92 -36.79 8.74
N GLU A 177 24.37 -36.77 9.93
CA GLU A 177 24.36 -35.68 10.89
C GLU A 177 25.81 -35.25 11.12
N ASN A 178 26.14 -33.99 10.84
CA ASN A 178 27.31 -33.36 11.42
C ASN A 178 27.01 -31.88 11.64
N GLN A 179 27.00 -31.54 12.92
CA GLN A 179 26.95 -30.20 13.47
C GLN A 179 28.15 -29.41 12.97
N THR A 180 27.88 -28.23 12.41
CA THR A 180 28.78 -27.08 12.52
C THR A 180 27.91 -25.89 12.92
N ALA A 181 27.85 -25.70 14.24
CA ALA A 181 27.61 -24.40 14.84
C ALA A 181 28.80 -23.47 14.50
N GLU A 182 28.57 -22.16 14.63
CA GLU A 182 29.41 -21.01 14.23
C GLU A 182 29.28 -20.64 12.73
N ASN A 183 28.77 -19.48 12.33
CA ASN A 183 28.76 -18.17 12.96
C ASN A 183 27.53 -17.40 12.46
N GLU A 184 26.40 -17.56 13.17
CA GLU A 184 25.28 -16.63 13.09
C GLU A 184 25.66 -15.37 13.89
N LYS A 185 26.55 -14.55 13.32
CA LYS A 185 26.55 -13.14 13.69
C LYS A 185 25.31 -12.56 13.04
N GLU A 186 24.20 -12.64 13.78
CA GLU A 186 23.21 -11.57 13.78
C GLU A 186 24.01 -10.27 13.80
N ALA A 187 24.15 -9.64 12.63
CA ALA A 187 24.47 -8.25 12.57
C ALA A 187 23.28 -7.57 13.26
N LEU A 188 23.41 -7.37 14.58
CA LEU A 188 22.71 -6.36 15.34
C LEU A 188 23.07 -5.04 14.66
N LEU A 189 22.37 -4.75 13.57
CA LEU A 189 22.15 -3.41 13.11
C LEU A 189 21.46 -2.75 14.29
N GLN A 190 22.24 -2.05 15.12
CA GLN A 190 21.71 -1.08 16.05
C GLN A 190 21.00 -0.02 15.21
N THR A 191 19.74 -0.27 14.86
CA THR A 191 18.92 0.71 14.18
C THR A 191 18.66 1.80 15.21
N LYS A 192 19.30 2.96 15.03
CA LYS A 192 18.90 4.18 15.74
C LYS A 192 17.37 4.30 15.69
N PRO A 193 16.70 4.71 16.78
CA PRO A 193 15.25 4.86 16.79
C PRO A 193 14.85 5.85 15.68
N THR A 194 14.38 5.31 14.55
CA THR A 194 14.03 6.11 13.39
C THR A 194 12.77 6.88 13.73
N THR A 195 12.85 8.20 13.69
CA THR A 195 11.70 9.03 14.06
C THR A 195 10.57 8.84 13.04
N LEU A 196 9.30 9.01 13.46
CA LEU A 196 8.16 8.92 12.52
C LEU A 196 8.31 9.89 11.33
N LYS A 197 8.99 11.03 11.55
CA LYS A 197 9.32 12.00 10.51
C LYS A 197 10.28 11.40 9.48
N GLU A 198 11.36 10.76 9.93
CA GLU A 198 12.31 10.06 9.05
C GLU A 198 11.64 8.93 8.27
N LEU A 199 10.78 8.13 8.89
CA LEU A 199 10.03 7.08 8.17
C LEU A 199 9.19 7.67 7.03
N ILE A 200 8.50 8.79 7.28
CA ILE A 200 7.70 9.47 6.24
C ILE A 200 8.60 10.02 5.13
N THR A 201 9.73 10.65 5.46
CA THR A 201 10.69 11.17 4.47
C THR A 201 11.26 10.04 3.62
N THR A 202 11.68 8.93 4.24
CA THR A 202 12.18 7.74 3.55
C THR A 202 11.10 7.13 2.67
N TYR A 203 9.84 7.12 3.11
CA TYR A 203 8.75 6.65 2.26
C TYR A 203 8.53 7.55 1.04
N GLN A 204 8.71 8.88 1.16
CA GLN A 204 8.54 9.79 0.04
C GLN A 204 9.57 9.56 -1.06
N THR A 205 10.79 9.17 -0.69
CA THR A 205 11.89 8.88 -1.63
C THR A 205 11.86 7.43 -2.13
N ARG A 206 11.66 6.46 -1.23
CA ARG A 206 11.64 5.02 -1.50
C ARG A 206 10.40 4.37 -0.89
N PRO A 207 9.24 4.48 -1.55
CA PRO A 207 8.00 3.99 -1.00
C PRO A 207 7.97 2.47 -1.07
N ASN A 208 7.62 1.84 0.03
CA ASN A 208 7.46 0.38 0.10
C ASN A 208 6.42 0.01 1.16
N TYR A 209 5.96 -1.24 1.09
CA TYR A 209 4.89 -1.75 1.95
C TYR A 209 5.25 -1.62 3.43
N THR A 210 6.45 -2.07 3.80
CA THR A 210 6.92 -2.12 5.20
C THR A 210 6.94 -0.73 5.82
N LEU A 211 7.53 0.26 5.15
CA LEU A 211 7.54 1.65 5.62
C LEU A 211 6.11 2.21 5.79
N ALA A 212 5.21 1.99 4.83
CA ALA A 212 3.84 2.46 4.95
C ALA A 212 3.10 1.79 6.13
N LEU A 213 3.35 0.51 6.37
CA LEU A 213 2.76 -0.23 7.49
C LEU A 213 3.31 0.27 8.84
N GLU A 214 4.62 0.46 8.96
CA GLU A 214 5.26 0.99 10.17
C GLU A 214 4.74 2.39 10.52
N ILE A 215 4.63 3.27 9.52
CA ILE A 215 4.04 4.61 9.70
C ILE A 215 2.58 4.50 10.15
N ALA A 216 1.79 3.58 9.57
CA ALA A 216 0.40 3.37 9.95
C ALA A 216 0.28 2.88 11.40
N GLN A 217 1.13 1.93 11.81
CA GLN A 217 1.19 1.41 13.17
C GLN A 217 1.62 2.50 14.17
N ALA A 218 2.60 3.33 13.83
CA ALA A 218 3.03 4.45 14.67
C ALA A 218 1.89 5.46 14.91
N PHE A 219 1.16 5.85 13.86
CA PHE A 219 -0.03 6.71 14.03
C PHE A 219 -1.14 6.04 14.83
N TYR A 220 -1.34 4.72 14.67
CA TYR A 220 -2.31 3.97 15.47
C TYR A 220 -1.95 3.98 16.94
N LYS A 221 -0.68 3.71 17.29
CA LYS A 221 -0.16 3.76 18.68
C LYS A 221 -0.36 5.15 19.31
N GLN A 222 -0.22 6.21 18.52
CA GLN A 222 -0.49 7.60 18.94
C GLN A 222 -1.98 7.96 19.01
N LYS A 223 -2.90 7.00 18.82
CA LYS A 223 -4.36 7.22 18.73
C LYS A 223 -4.80 8.16 17.60
N ARG A 224 -3.91 8.44 16.63
CA ARG A 224 -4.17 9.30 15.46
C ARG A 224 -4.79 8.46 14.34
N TYR A 225 -5.99 7.96 14.59
CA TYR A 225 -6.61 6.92 13.76
C TYR A 225 -6.85 7.31 12.30
N ASP A 226 -7.16 8.58 12.00
CA ASP A 226 -7.30 9.02 10.60
C ASP A 226 -6.01 8.91 9.81
N LYS A 227 -4.87 9.24 10.44
CA LYS A 227 -3.56 9.07 9.83
C LYS A 227 -3.18 7.60 9.71
N ALA A 228 -3.49 6.79 10.72
CA ALA A 228 -3.30 5.35 10.66
C ALA A 228 -4.07 4.72 9.48
N ILE A 229 -5.36 5.08 9.32
CA ILE A 229 -6.20 4.66 8.19
C ILE A 229 -5.57 5.06 6.86
N PHE A 230 -5.13 6.31 6.74
CA PHE A 230 -4.54 6.83 5.52
C PHE A 230 -3.29 6.04 5.09
N TRP A 231 -2.39 5.78 6.03
CA TRP A 231 -1.14 5.06 5.77
C TRP A 231 -1.36 3.56 5.56
N ALA A 232 -2.27 2.94 6.30
CA ALA A 232 -2.66 1.55 6.09
C ALA A 232 -3.25 1.33 4.68
N LYS A 233 -4.08 2.27 4.20
CA LYS A 233 -4.56 2.26 2.81
C LYS A 233 -3.43 2.42 1.79
N ARG A 234 -2.38 3.19 2.09
CA ARG A 234 -1.20 3.29 1.23
C ARG A 234 -0.47 1.96 1.17
N ALA A 235 -0.22 1.31 2.30
CA ALA A 235 0.37 -0.03 2.35
C ALA A 235 -0.46 -1.04 1.53
N ASN A 236 -1.79 -1.08 1.69
CA ASN A 236 -2.67 -1.96 0.90
C ASN A 236 -2.63 -1.70 -0.61
N LYS A 237 -2.32 -0.46 -1.05
CA LYS A 237 -2.12 -0.17 -2.48
C LYS A 237 -0.79 -0.73 -3.00
N LEU A 238 0.22 -0.80 -2.14
CA LEU A 238 1.54 -1.32 -2.48
C LEU A 238 1.52 -2.84 -2.55
N ASP A 239 0.93 -3.48 -1.56
CA ASP A 239 0.66 -4.92 -1.54
C ASP A 239 -0.70 -5.17 -0.88
N ARG A 240 -1.69 -5.55 -1.69
CA ARG A 240 -3.06 -5.77 -1.23
C ARG A 240 -3.27 -7.15 -0.60
N TYR A 241 -2.30 -8.05 -0.72
CA TYR A 241 -2.43 -9.44 -0.33
C TYR A 241 -1.89 -9.72 1.07
N LYS A 242 -1.09 -8.80 1.63
CA LYS A 242 -0.63 -8.86 3.01
C LYS A 242 -1.70 -8.33 3.97
N ASP A 243 -2.02 -9.12 4.99
CA ASP A 243 -3.10 -8.87 5.93
C ASP A 243 -2.80 -7.74 6.94
N ASP A 244 -1.54 -7.54 7.33
CA ASP A 244 -1.15 -6.62 8.42
C ASP A 244 -1.68 -5.19 8.24
N ALA A 245 -1.59 -4.64 7.04
CA ALA A 245 -2.11 -3.30 6.74
C ALA A 245 -3.65 -3.25 6.69
N TRP A 246 -4.34 -4.32 6.29
CA TRP A 246 -5.80 -4.42 6.43
C TRP A 246 -6.23 -4.49 7.90
N ILE A 247 -5.45 -5.19 8.73
CA ILE A 247 -5.67 -5.28 10.17
C ILE A 247 -5.53 -3.89 10.81
N VAL A 248 -4.45 -3.15 10.53
CA VAL A 248 -4.28 -1.78 11.06
C VAL A 248 -5.40 -0.86 10.58
N TYR A 249 -5.79 -0.97 9.30
CA TYR A 249 -6.90 -0.19 8.75
C TYR A 249 -8.22 -0.47 9.51
N ALA A 250 -8.55 -1.75 9.70
CA ALA A 250 -9.75 -2.16 10.41
C ALA A 250 -9.71 -1.76 11.90
N LYS A 251 -8.60 -2.00 12.60
CA LYS A 251 -8.42 -1.62 14.00
C LYS A 251 -8.61 -0.11 14.20
N ALA A 252 -8.04 0.71 13.33
CA ALA A 252 -8.20 2.16 13.38
C ALA A 252 -9.66 2.60 13.15
N LEU A 253 -10.39 1.95 12.23
CA LEU A 253 -11.83 2.21 12.05
C LEU A 253 -12.65 1.78 13.26
N TYR A 254 -12.34 0.62 13.83
CA TYR A 254 -13.02 0.09 15.01
C TYR A 254 -12.85 1.03 16.20
N ALA A 255 -11.64 1.51 16.46
CA ALA A 255 -11.33 2.48 17.51
C ALA A 255 -12.03 3.84 17.29
N LYS A 256 -12.37 4.19 16.04
CA LYS A 256 -13.19 5.36 15.70
C LYS A 256 -14.71 5.14 15.85
N GLY A 257 -15.15 4.02 16.44
CA GLY A 257 -16.56 3.66 16.55
C GLY A 257 -17.20 3.11 15.27
N LYS A 258 -16.45 3.02 14.16
CA LYS A 258 -16.96 2.50 12.88
C LYS A 258 -16.86 0.98 12.81
N LYS A 259 -17.40 0.30 13.83
CA LYS A 259 -17.23 -1.13 14.09
C LYS A 259 -17.67 -2.02 12.92
N GLN A 260 -18.87 -1.80 12.39
CA GLN A 260 -19.38 -2.61 11.28
C GLN A 260 -18.50 -2.49 10.03
N LYS A 261 -18.10 -1.27 9.69
CA LYS A 261 -17.21 -1.00 8.56
C LYS A 261 -15.85 -1.68 8.71
N ALA A 262 -15.30 -1.73 9.93
CA ALA A 262 -14.07 -2.45 10.22
C ALA A 262 -14.22 -3.95 9.95
N LYS A 263 -15.31 -4.57 10.46
CA LYS A 263 -15.63 -5.99 10.21
C LYS A 263 -15.79 -6.26 8.71
N ASP A 264 -16.48 -5.39 7.98
CA ASP A 264 -16.73 -5.57 6.53
C ASP A 264 -15.45 -5.53 5.70
N ILE A 265 -14.50 -4.66 6.04
CA ILE A 265 -13.19 -4.58 5.36
C ILE A 265 -12.40 -5.87 5.55
N LEU A 266 -12.40 -6.43 6.76
CA LEU A 266 -11.73 -7.69 7.05
C LEU A 266 -12.38 -8.87 6.35
N ARG A 267 -13.72 -8.94 6.36
CA ARG A 267 -14.48 -9.94 5.59
C ARG A 267 -14.23 -9.82 4.10
N PHE A 268 -14.12 -8.60 3.59
CA PHE A 268 -13.78 -8.34 2.20
C PHE A 268 -12.41 -8.91 1.86
N PHE A 269 -11.38 -8.67 2.68
CA PHE A 269 -10.07 -9.27 2.49
C PHE A 269 -10.13 -10.81 2.46
N LEU A 270 -10.88 -11.41 3.39
CA LEU A 270 -11.04 -12.88 3.48
C LEU A 270 -11.71 -13.51 2.25
N LYS A 271 -12.37 -12.74 1.37
CA LYS A 271 -12.89 -13.25 0.10
C LYS A 271 -11.79 -13.58 -0.91
N PHE A 272 -10.61 -12.99 -0.74
CA PHE A 272 -9.49 -13.11 -1.68
C PHE A 272 -8.26 -13.77 -1.05
N GLN A 273 -8.06 -13.62 0.26
CA GLN A 273 -6.88 -14.07 0.97
C GLN A 273 -7.24 -14.73 2.30
N ASP A 274 -6.61 -15.87 2.57
CA ASP A 274 -6.77 -16.53 3.85
C ASP A 274 -5.90 -15.85 4.91
N SER A 275 -6.47 -15.52 6.08
CA SER A 275 -5.68 -14.99 7.19
C SER A 275 -6.26 -15.48 8.53
N PRO A 276 -5.53 -16.36 9.24
CA PRO A 276 -5.88 -16.75 10.60
C PRO A 276 -5.95 -15.54 11.54
N LYS A 277 -5.01 -14.58 11.40
CA LYS A 277 -5.00 -13.33 12.19
C LYS A 277 -6.31 -12.57 12.04
N ILE A 278 -6.80 -12.40 10.81
CA ILE A 278 -8.05 -11.68 10.55
C ILE A 278 -9.27 -12.46 11.07
N ARG A 279 -9.29 -13.80 10.90
CA ARG A 279 -10.38 -14.63 11.46
C ARG A 279 -10.46 -14.52 12.98
N ASN A 280 -9.33 -14.59 13.66
CA ASN A 280 -9.28 -14.46 15.12
C ASN A 280 -9.73 -13.06 15.55
N LEU A 281 -9.24 -12.01 14.89
CA LEU A 281 -9.65 -10.64 15.16
C LEU A 281 -11.16 -10.42 14.95
N LEU A 282 -11.76 -11.03 13.93
CA LEU A 282 -13.20 -10.98 13.70
C LEU A 282 -13.99 -11.71 14.80
N LYS A 283 -13.45 -12.82 15.34
CA LYS A 283 -14.04 -13.53 16.48
C LYS A 283 -13.96 -12.70 17.77
N GLU A 284 -12.84 -12.04 18.03
CA GLU A 284 -12.67 -11.14 19.18
C GLU A 284 -13.65 -9.96 19.15
N TRP A 285 -14.01 -9.49 17.96
CA TRP A 285 -14.95 -8.39 17.79
C TRP A 285 -16.41 -8.83 17.70
N SER A 286 -16.71 -10.13 17.76
CA SER A 286 -18.05 -10.70 17.52
C SER A 286 -19.10 -9.96 18.32
#